data_AF-A0A947JBK4-F1
#
_entry.id   AF-A0A947JBK4-F1
#
_cell.length_a   1.000
_cell.length_b   1.000
_cell.length_c   1.000
_cell.angle_alpha   90.00
_cell.angle_beta   90.00
_cell.angle_gamma   90.00
#
_symmetry.space_group_name_H-M   'P 1'
#
loop_
_entity.id
_entity.type
_entity.pdbx_description
1 polymer ?
#
loop_
_entity_poly.entity_id
_entity_poly.type
_entity_poly.pdbx_seq_one_letter_code
_entity_poly.pdbx_strand_id
1 'polypeptide(L)'
;MTNLSKLGGFVLFLSVIILIGGGCTYWSGYSDIDNSDVLDENLSMDTSCNVDSDCACGTHKETGVCFFGNSEFVDTDWQCPDFCSGIGGNIDVACVENTCEQMVGDAIDNFDDCLSMGYPIMESYPRQCRLPNGSTLVENIGNELEKSDFIISNNPRPNQIITSPLEITGQARIWYFEGTFPVRLLDGNGIEIATHYVTAQSDWMVEDFVEFSGTLEFENPDTKKGTLIIEKSNASDLSELDDELQIPVRFE
;
A
#
# COMPACT_ATOMS: atom_id res chain seq x y z
N MET A 1 84.94 12.33 -52.89
CA MET A 1 85.56 11.50 -53.93
C MET A 1 84.93 10.12 -53.89
N THR A 2 84.39 9.68 -55.04
CA THR A 2 84.12 8.29 -55.48
C THR A 2 83.29 7.35 -54.58
N ASN A 3 82.03 7.02 -54.87
CA ASN A 3 81.40 6.16 -55.92
C ASN A 3 81.36 4.64 -55.63
N LEU A 4 80.14 4.09 -55.79
CA LEU A 4 79.73 2.70 -56.16
C LEU A 4 80.07 1.55 -55.18
N SER A 5 79.26 0.50 -54.94
CA SER A 5 78.15 -0.14 -55.68
C SER A 5 77.34 -1.14 -54.79
N LYS A 6 76.05 -1.35 -55.13
CA LYS A 6 75.22 -2.62 -55.21
C LYS A 6 75.36 -3.72 -54.11
N LEU A 7 74.35 -4.46 -53.63
CA LEU A 7 73.06 -4.95 -54.17
C LEU A 7 72.25 -5.68 -53.07
N GLY A 8 70.90 -5.70 -53.17
CA GLY A 8 69.98 -6.70 -52.58
C GLY A 8 69.49 -6.41 -51.14
N GLY A 9 68.21 -6.32 -50.79
CA GLY A 9 66.95 -6.63 -51.47
C GLY A 9 66.06 -7.38 -50.48
N PHE A 10 64.97 -6.78 -49.98
CA PHE A 10 63.70 -7.43 -49.64
C PHE A 10 62.62 -6.38 -49.33
N VAL A 11 61.40 -6.72 -49.69
CA VAL A 11 60.33 -5.82 -50.13
C VAL A 11 59.54 -5.19 -48.96
N LEU A 12 59.20 -3.91 -49.18
CA LEU A 12 58.30 -3.03 -48.42
C LEU A 12 56.89 -3.61 -48.26
N PHE A 13 56.21 -3.30 -47.14
CA PHE A 13 54.94 -2.58 -47.23
C PHE A 13 54.80 -1.58 -46.07
N LEU A 14 54.52 -0.34 -46.48
CA LEU A 14 54.45 0.87 -45.70
C LEU A 14 53.14 0.95 -44.90
N SER A 15 53.27 1.54 -43.72
CA SER A 15 52.21 2.14 -42.91
C SER A 15 51.46 3.23 -43.68
N VAL A 16 50.15 3.37 -43.52
CA VAL A 16 49.48 4.68 -43.52
C VAL A 16 48.21 4.62 -42.63
N ILE A 17 48.22 5.41 -41.56
CA ILE A 17 47.04 5.88 -40.83
C ILE A 17 46.55 7.16 -41.55
N ILE A 18 45.27 7.22 -41.90
CA ILE A 18 44.56 8.47 -42.19
C ILE A 18 43.25 8.46 -41.38
N LEU A 19 43.16 9.43 -40.46
CA LEU A 19 41.95 9.92 -39.79
C LEU A 19 41.13 10.75 -40.78
N ILE A 20 39.80 10.56 -40.81
CA ILE A 20 38.78 11.63 -40.68
C ILE A 20 37.35 11.13 -40.92
N GLY A 21 36.46 11.43 -39.96
CA GLY A 21 35.13 12.00 -40.21
C GLY A 21 33.98 11.06 -40.61
N GLY A 22 32.95 11.01 -39.75
CA GLY A 22 31.65 10.39 -40.00
C GLY A 22 31.34 9.40 -38.88
N GLY A 23 30.54 9.75 -37.89
CA GLY A 23 29.09 9.75 -38.02
C GLY A 23 28.59 8.36 -37.63
N CYS A 24 27.92 8.25 -36.48
CA CYS A 24 27.25 7.02 -36.07
C CYS A 24 26.25 6.60 -37.15
N THR A 25 26.58 5.58 -37.94
CA THR A 25 25.62 4.92 -38.82
C THR A 25 25.11 3.67 -38.11
N TYR A 26 23.79 3.65 -37.93
CA TYR A 26 23.03 2.45 -37.60
C TYR A 26 23.43 1.32 -38.54
N TRP A 27 23.91 0.22 -37.99
CA TRP A 27 23.99 -1.05 -38.70
C TRP A 27 22.67 -1.78 -38.55
N SER A 28 21.79 -1.60 -39.55
CA SER A 28 20.73 -2.54 -39.87
C SER A 28 21.35 -3.72 -40.61
N GLY A 29 21.32 -4.90 -40.00
CA GLY A 29 21.86 -6.11 -40.60
C GLY A 29 21.64 -7.31 -39.70
N TYR A 30 20.38 -7.66 -39.43
CA TYR A 30 20.02 -9.02 -39.09
C TYR A 30 19.16 -9.54 -40.24
N SER A 31 19.70 -10.54 -40.93
CA SER A 31 19.02 -11.29 -41.97
C SER A 31 17.75 -11.91 -41.40
N ASP A 32 16.67 -11.79 -42.17
CA ASP A 32 15.38 -12.40 -41.93
C ASP A 32 15.54 -13.89 -41.57
N ILE A 33 15.38 -14.20 -40.28
CA ILE A 33 14.95 -15.53 -39.85
C ILE A 33 13.44 -15.42 -39.87
N ASP A 34 12.80 -16.20 -40.75
CA ASP A 34 11.36 -16.38 -40.78
C ASP A 34 10.86 -16.62 -39.36
N ASN A 35 10.18 -15.62 -38.81
CA ASN A 35 9.38 -15.75 -37.61
C ASN A 35 8.05 -16.40 -38.01
N SER A 36 8.13 -17.63 -38.53
CA SER A 36 6.99 -18.52 -38.58
C SER A 36 6.92 -19.19 -37.21
N ASP A 37 5.92 -18.80 -36.44
CA ASP A 37 5.34 -19.51 -35.30
C ASP A 37 6.01 -20.86 -34.99
N VAL A 38 7.00 -20.82 -34.11
CA VAL A 38 7.17 -21.89 -33.12
C VAL A 38 6.50 -21.35 -31.86
N LEU A 39 5.16 -21.35 -31.87
CA LEU A 39 4.41 -21.43 -30.63
C LEU A 39 4.78 -22.80 -30.06
N ASP A 40 5.65 -22.78 -29.05
CA ASP A 40 6.01 -23.98 -28.30
C ASP A 40 4.75 -24.45 -27.57
N GLU A 41 4.05 -25.44 -28.14
CA GLU A 41 2.85 -26.05 -27.55
C GLU A 41 3.12 -26.69 -26.17
N ASN A 42 4.39 -26.77 -25.74
CA ASN A 42 4.79 -27.24 -24.41
C ASN A 42 4.77 -26.14 -23.34
N LEU A 43 4.97 -24.87 -23.71
CA LEU A 43 5.05 -23.76 -22.74
C LEU A 43 3.69 -23.48 -22.07
N SER A 44 2.59 -23.87 -22.70
CA SER A 44 1.23 -23.75 -22.15
C SER A 44 0.87 -24.90 -21.22
N MET A 45 1.57 -26.04 -21.28
CA MET A 45 1.29 -27.20 -20.43
C MET A 45 2.00 -27.06 -19.07
N ASP A 46 3.26 -26.61 -19.09
CA ASP A 46 4.10 -26.45 -17.88
C ASP A 46 3.57 -25.37 -16.93
N THR A 47 2.70 -24.48 -17.40
CA THR A 47 2.04 -23.45 -16.61
C THR A 47 0.54 -23.69 -16.42
N SER A 48 -0.03 -24.79 -16.91
CA SER A 48 -1.47 -25.07 -16.79
C SER A 48 -1.89 -25.49 -15.38
N CYS A 49 -3.07 -25.08 -14.93
CA CYS A 49 -3.62 -25.45 -13.63
C CYS A 49 -5.16 -25.51 -13.63
N ASN A 50 -5.74 -26.19 -12.65
CA ASN A 50 -7.19 -26.14 -12.37
C ASN A 50 -7.47 -25.52 -10.99
N VAL A 51 -6.57 -25.72 -10.03
CA VAL A 51 -6.63 -25.18 -8.67
C VAL A 51 -5.26 -24.67 -8.21
N ASP A 52 -5.22 -23.83 -7.18
CA ASP A 52 -3.96 -23.23 -6.69
C ASP A 52 -2.92 -24.27 -6.27
N SER A 53 -3.35 -25.42 -5.72
CA SER A 53 -2.44 -26.50 -5.34
C SER A 53 -1.76 -27.19 -6.52
N ASP A 54 -2.24 -26.96 -7.75
CA ASP A 54 -1.58 -27.44 -8.95
C ASP A 54 -0.34 -26.60 -9.28
N CYS A 55 -0.24 -25.38 -8.75
CA CYS A 55 0.86 -24.48 -8.98
C CYS A 55 1.95 -24.62 -7.91
N ALA A 56 3.21 -24.50 -8.34
CA ALA A 56 4.37 -24.48 -7.46
C ALA A 56 5.44 -23.53 -7.99
N CYS A 57 6.39 -23.19 -7.13
CA CYS A 57 7.58 -22.44 -7.50
C CYS A 57 8.85 -23.11 -6.96
N GLY A 58 9.88 -23.15 -7.78
CA GLY A 58 11.14 -23.81 -7.48
C GLY A 58 12.05 -23.79 -8.71
N THR A 59 12.59 -24.94 -9.08
CA THR A 59 13.31 -25.12 -10.35
C THR A 59 12.54 -26.00 -11.32
N HIS A 60 12.65 -25.75 -12.62
CA HIS A 60 12.07 -26.61 -13.64
C HIS A 60 12.81 -27.96 -13.69
N LYS A 61 12.09 -29.08 -13.63
CA LYS A 61 12.68 -30.43 -13.47
C LYS A 61 13.64 -30.84 -14.59
N GLU A 62 13.44 -30.34 -15.81
CA GLU A 62 14.30 -30.71 -16.95
C GLU A 62 15.49 -29.77 -17.15
N THR A 63 15.29 -28.47 -16.90
CA THR A 63 16.26 -27.42 -17.26
C THR A 63 17.04 -26.93 -16.05
N GLY A 64 16.54 -27.14 -14.83
CA GLY A 64 17.17 -26.73 -13.58
C GLY A 64 17.19 -25.22 -13.34
N VAL A 65 16.50 -24.43 -14.17
CA VAL A 65 16.36 -22.97 -13.97
C VAL A 65 15.18 -22.66 -13.06
N CYS A 66 15.22 -21.52 -12.36
CA CYS A 66 14.09 -21.07 -11.55
C CYS A 66 12.84 -20.91 -12.41
N PHE A 67 11.73 -21.49 -11.93
CA PHE A 67 10.48 -21.61 -12.67
C PHE A 67 9.29 -21.69 -11.72
N PHE A 68 8.17 -21.14 -12.16
CA PHE A 68 6.86 -21.31 -11.54
C PHE A 68 5.90 -21.87 -12.58
N GLY A 69 5.00 -22.74 -12.15
CA GLY A 69 4.10 -23.42 -13.07
C GLY A 69 3.41 -24.59 -12.41
N ASN A 70 2.91 -25.51 -13.22
CA ASN A 70 2.34 -26.75 -12.78
C ASN A 70 3.37 -27.56 -11.97
N SER A 71 2.94 -28.01 -10.79
CA SER A 71 3.74 -28.75 -9.81
C SER A 71 4.34 -30.06 -10.35
N GLU A 72 3.78 -30.62 -11.42
CA GLU A 72 4.36 -31.76 -12.12
C GLU A 72 5.70 -31.43 -12.79
N PHE A 73 5.96 -30.17 -13.12
CA PHE A 73 7.18 -29.70 -13.80
C PHE A 73 8.13 -28.93 -12.88
N VAL A 74 7.70 -28.65 -11.64
CA VAL A 74 8.47 -27.89 -10.64
C VAL A 74 9.09 -28.84 -9.61
N ASP A 75 10.40 -28.77 -9.44
CA ASP A 75 11.12 -29.34 -8.31
C ASP A 75 11.12 -28.32 -7.16
N THR A 76 10.42 -28.68 -6.07
CA THR A 76 10.29 -27.87 -4.85
C THR A 76 11.35 -28.19 -3.79
N ASP A 77 12.17 -29.22 -3.98
CA ASP A 77 13.30 -29.48 -3.08
C ASP A 77 14.44 -28.47 -3.33
N TRP A 78 14.53 -27.96 -4.56
CA TRP A 78 15.48 -26.92 -4.97
C TRP A 78 14.81 -25.55 -4.99
N GLN A 79 15.04 -24.81 -3.91
CA GLN A 79 14.39 -23.53 -3.68
C GLN A 79 15.06 -22.41 -4.49
N CYS A 80 14.23 -21.54 -5.08
CA CYS A 80 14.62 -20.26 -5.68
C CYS A 80 13.99 -19.09 -4.88
N PRO A 81 14.52 -18.71 -3.71
CA PRO A 81 13.83 -17.81 -2.78
C PRO A 81 13.53 -16.44 -3.38
N ASP A 82 14.51 -15.82 -4.05
CA ASP A 82 14.36 -14.49 -4.64
C ASP A 82 13.35 -14.48 -5.81
N PHE A 83 13.25 -15.59 -6.55
CA PHE A 83 12.35 -15.72 -7.69
C PHE A 83 10.92 -16.07 -7.25
N CYS A 84 10.78 -16.94 -6.24
CA CYS A 84 9.49 -17.44 -5.79
C CYS A 84 8.79 -16.52 -4.81
N SER A 85 9.55 -15.91 -3.89
CA SER A 85 8.99 -15.03 -2.87
C SER A 85 9.24 -13.55 -3.16
N GLY A 86 10.12 -13.23 -4.13
CA GLY A 86 10.59 -11.87 -4.34
C GLY A 86 11.48 -11.38 -3.20
N ILE A 87 12.15 -10.24 -3.40
CA ILE A 87 12.94 -9.59 -2.33
C ILE A 87 12.06 -9.23 -1.12
N GLY A 88 10.77 -8.97 -1.35
CA GLY A 88 9.78 -8.60 -0.33
C GLY A 88 9.10 -9.78 0.37
N GLY A 89 9.35 -11.02 -0.04
CA GLY A 89 8.68 -12.19 0.55
C GLY A 89 7.18 -12.25 0.29
N ASN A 90 6.69 -11.53 -0.72
CA ASN A 90 5.28 -11.27 -0.96
C ASN A 90 4.83 -11.74 -2.35
N ILE A 91 5.62 -12.57 -3.02
CA ILE A 91 5.18 -13.26 -4.23
C ILE A 91 4.70 -14.65 -3.83
N ASP A 92 3.52 -15.01 -4.31
CA ASP A 92 2.96 -16.36 -4.25
C ASP A 92 2.59 -16.81 -5.67
N VAL A 93 2.32 -18.09 -5.87
CA VAL A 93 1.89 -18.62 -7.17
C VAL A 93 0.51 -19.22 -7.02
N ALA A 94 -0.43 -18.73 -7.83
CA ALA A 94 -1.83 -19.17 -7.79
C ALA A 94 -2.34 -19.49 -9.20
N CYS A 95 -3.46 -20.20 -9.27
CA CYS A 95 -4.10 -20.55 -10.52
C CYS A 95 -5.09 -19.45 -10.95
N VAL A 96 -4.75 -18.71 -12.01
CA VAL A 96 -5.57 -17.62 -12.57
C VAL A 96 -5.96 -18.00 -14.00
N GLU A 97 -7.26 -18.08 -14.28
CA GLU A 97 -7.80 -18.41 -15.60
C GLU A 97 -7.20 -19.70 -16.23
N ASN A 98 -6.93 -20.71 -15.40
CA ASN A 98 -6.29 -22.00 -15.74
C ASN A 98 -4.78 -21.92 -16.06
N THR A 99 -4.13 -20.83 -15.70
CA THR A 99 -2.68 -20.64 -15.82
C THR A 99 -2.08 -20.28 -14.46
N CYS A 100 -0.96 -20.90 -14.10
CA CYS A 100 -0.20 -20.54 -12.92
C CYS A 100 0.44 -19.17 -13.14
N GLU A 101 0.06 -18.22 -12.31
CA GLU A 101 0.58 -16.86 -12.34
C GLU A 101 1.25 -16.52 -11.01
N GLN A 102 2.33 -15.73 -11.08
CA GLN A 102 2.90 -15.12 -9.89
C GLN A 102 2.03 -13.96 -9.45
N MET A 103 1.40 -14.14 -8.30
CA MET A 103 0.62 -13.12 -7.64
C MET A 103 1.50 -12.43 -6.62
N VAL A 104 1.65 -11.12 -6.77
CA VAL A 104 2.16 -10.32 -5.66
C VAL A 104 1.04 -10.30 -4.63
N GLY A 105 1.20 -11.07 -3.55
CA GLY A 105 0.30 -11.04 -2.39
C GLY A 105 0.07 -9.60 -1.98
N ASP A 106 -1.20 -9.27 -1.71
CA ASP A 106 -1.73 -7.91 -1.64
C ASP A 106 -0.70 -6.94 -1.07
N ALA A 107 -0.35 -5.93 -1.86
CA ALA A 107 0.51 -4.86 -1.40
C ALA A 107 -0.14 -4.28 -0.14
N ILE A 108 0.46 -4.58 1.02
CA ILE A 108 -0.06 -4.11 2.30
C ILE A 108 -0.01 -2.58 2.25
N ASP A 109 -1.18 -1.98 2.10
CA ASP A 109 -1.34 -0.55 1.82
C ASP A 109 -1.99 0.20 2.99
N ASN A 110 -2.47 -0.53 4.00
CA ASN A 110 -3.11 0.04 5.17
C ASN A 110 -2.62 -0.59 6.48
N PHE A 111 -2.81 0.17 7.57
CA PHE A 111 -2.33 -0.20 8.89
C PHE A 111 -2.97 -1.49 9.43
N ASP A 112 -4.24 -1.75 9.13
CA ASP A 112 -4.95 -2.93 9.65
C ASP A 112 -4.40 -4.23 9.06
N ASP A 113 -4.05 -4.23 7.78
CA ASP A 113 -3.40 -5.38 7.12
C ASP A 113 -1.98 -5.57 7.64
N CYS A 114 -1.26 -4.47 7.86
CA CYS A 114 0.07 -4.54 8.46
C CYS A 114 0.02 -5.16 9.88
N LEU A 115 -1.00 -4.81 10.66
CA LEU A 115 -1.24 -5.38 11.99
C LEU A 115 -1.67 -6.85 11.92
N SER A 116 -2.55 -7.23 11.00
CA SER A 116 -3.06 -8.61 10.87
C SER A 116 -1.97 -9.59 10.43
N MET A 117 -0.99 -9.10 9.67
CA MET A 117 0.21 -9.85 9.25
C MET A 117 1.27 -9.96 10.36
N GLY A 118 1.08 -9.30 11.51
CA GLY A 118 1.98 -9.41 12.65
C GLY A 118 3.28 -8.62 12.53
N TYR A 119 3.32 -7.60 11.67
CA TYR A 119 4.49 -6.73 11.56
C TYR A 119 4.71 -5.86 12.81
N PRO A 120 5.94 -5.41 13.07
CA PRO A 120 6.24 -4.61 14.25
C PRO A 120 5.47 -3.28 14.28
N ILE A 121 4.80 -3.01 15.40
CA ILE A 121 4.15 -1.73 15.71
C ILE A 121 5.09 -0.87 16.57
N MET A 122 5.30 0.37 16.14
CA MET A 122 6.12 1.34 16.87
C MET A 122 5.35 1.95 18.04
N GLU A 123 6.05 2.23 19.14
CA GLU A 123 5.52 2.94 20.31
C GLU A 123 5.40 4.45 20.05
N SER A 124 4.52 4.82 19.11
CA SER A 124 4.24 6.21 18.74
C SER A 124 2.74 6.50 18.78
N TYR A 125 2.38 7.79 18.81
CA TYR A 125 1.02 8.25 18.56
C TYR A 125 1.00 9.19 17.34
N PRO A 126 0.29 8.84 16.25
CA PRO A 126 -0.48 7.60 16.03
C PRO A 126 0.43 6.37 15.98
N ARG A 127 -0.15 5.17 16.12
CA ARG A 127 0.63 3.94 15.96
C ARG A 127 1.12 3.83 14.52
N GLN A 128 2.31 3.27 14.34
CA GLN A 128 2.90 3.07 13.03
C GLN A 128 3.37 1.63 12.89
N CYS A 129 3.08 1.01 11.76
CA CYS A 129 3.44 -0.36 11.45
C CYS A 129 4.56 -0.37 10.41
N ARG A 130 5.64 -1.13 10.66
CA ARG A 130 6.83 -1.16 9.81
C ARG A 130 6.86 -2.39 8.91
N LEU A 131 6.90 -2.18 7.60
CA LEU A 131 6.96 -3.23 6.60
C LEU A 131 8.40 -3.73 6.35
N PRO A 132 8.58 -4.96 5.79
CA PRO A 132 9.90 -5.53 5.50
C PRO A 132 10.75 -4.70 4.53
N ASN A 133 10.10 -4.04 3.57
CA ASN A 133 10.74 -3.15 2.61
C ASN A 133 11.22 -1.81 3.23
N GLY A 134 10.94 -1.59 4.52
CA GLY A 134 11.33 -0.39 5.27
C GLY A 134 10.31 0.74 5.26
N SER A 135 9.20 0.66 4.53
CA SER A 135 8.12 1.65 4.62
C SER A 135 7.32 1.51 5.91
N THR A 136 6.59 2.56 6.26
CA THR A 136 5.76 2.62 7.46
C THR A 136 4.35 3.05 7.12
N LEU A 137 3.37 2.34 7.67
CA LEU A 137 1.95 2.66 7.56
C LEU A 137 1.46 3.24 8.88
N VAL A 138 0.74 4.36 8.81
CA VAL A 138 0.25 5.09 9.98
C VAL A 138 -1.20 4.71 10.24
N GLU A 139 -1.54 4.48 11.50
CA GLU A 139 -2.91 4.25 11.93
C GLU A 139 -3.81 5.44 11.58
N ASN A 140 -4.98 5.16 11.00
CA ASN A 140 -5.99 6.19 10.79
C ASN A 140 -6.61 6.60 12.13
N ILE A 141 -6.40 7.85 12.53
CA ILE A 141 -6.99 8.46 13.74
C ILE A 141 -7.98 9.58 13.41
N GLY A 142 -8.42 9.66 12.15
CA GLY A 142 -9.19 10.79 11.63
C GLY A 142 -8.36 12.08 11.66
N ASN A 143 -8.98 13.18 12.09
CA ASN A 143 -8.33 14.49 12.17
C ASN A 143 -8.02 14.91 13.62
N GLU A 144 -7.92 13.96 14.55
CA GLU A 144 -7.76 14.26 15.99
C GLU A 144 -6.59 15.20 16.30
N LEU A 145 -5.42 14.96 15.67
CA LEU A 145 -4.24 15.81 15.92
C LEU A 145 -4.44 17.24 15.41
N GLU A 146 -5.19 17.42 14.32
CA GLU A 146 -5.51 18.74 13.76
C GLU A 146 -6.46 19.53 14.66
N LYS A 147 -7.24 18.83 15.49
CA LYS A 147 -8.26 19.41 16.38
C LYS A 147 -7.86 19.46 17.84
N SER A 148 -6.69 18.94 18.21
CA SER A 148 -6.19 18.84 19.58
C SER A 148 -6.13 20.18 20.34
N ASP A 149 -6.00 21.30 19.62
CA ASP A 149 -6.05 22.64 20.20
C ASP A 149 -7.48 23.10 20.55
N PHE A 150 -8.55 22.46 20.08
CA PHE A 150 -9.92 22.93 20.29
C PHE A 150 -10.81 21.89 20.96
N ILE A 151 -10.58 20.61 20.67
CA ILE A 151 -11.38 19.51 21.18
C ILE A 151 -10.52 18.26 21.36
N ILE A 152 -10.74 17.57 22.47
CA ILE A 152 -10.08 16.32 22.83
C ILE A 152 -11.17 15.30 23.16
N SER A 153 -11.17 14.17 22.45
CA SER A 153 -12.04 13.04 22.77
C SER A 153 -11.39 12.13 23.81
N ASN A 154 -12.06 11.94 24.94
CA ASN A 154 -11.66 10.96 25.95
C ASN A 154 -12.31 9.60 25.68
N ASN A 155 -13.56 9.59 25.22
CA ASN A 155 -14.27 8.39 24.77
C ASN A 155 -15.28 8.75 23.66
N PRO A 156 -15.31 8.03 22.52
CA PRO A 156 -14.38 6.97 22.13
C PRO A 156 -13.03 7.52 21.67
N ARG A 157 -11.98 6.71 21.82
CA ARG A 157 -10.68 6.91 21.16
C ARG A 157 -10.71 6.36 19.73
N PRO A 158 -9.83 6.82 18.82
CA PRO A 158 -9.79 6.28 17.47
C PRO A 158 -9.65 4.75 17.44
N ASN A 159 -10.37 4.13 16.52
CA ASN A 159 -10.49 2.68 16.27
C ASN A 159 -11.00 1.86 17.46
N GLN A 160 -11.54 2.49 18.51
CA GLN A 160 -12.19 1.80 19.62
C GLN A 160 -13.40 1.00 19.13
N ILE A 161 -13.57 -0.20 19.67
CA ILE A 161 -14.79 -0.99 19.48
C ILE A 161 -15.89 -0.36 20.36
N ILE A 162 -16.98 0.06 19.72
CA ILE A 162 -18.11 0.73 20.37
C ILE A 162 -19.34 -0.16 20.36
N THR A 163 -20.17 0.01 21.39
CA THR A 163 -21.46 -0.66 21.57
C THR A 163 -22.52 0.37 21.93
N SER A 164 -23.78 0.08 21.66
CA SER A 164 -24.91 0.92 22.06
C SER A 164 -25.39 0.56 23.47
N PRO A 165 -25.64 1.55 24.36
CA PRO A 165 -25.40 2.97 24.16
C PRO A 165 -23.91 3.34 24.26
N LEU A 166 -23.46 4.29 23.42
CA LEU A 166 -22.10 4.82 23.44
C LEU A 166 -22.05 6.08 24.30
N GLU A 167 -21.27 6.07 25.36
CA GLU A 167 -20.93 7.30 26.08
C GLU A 167 -19.88 8.10 25.31
N ILE A 168 -20.14 9.38 25.10
CA ILE A 168 -19.25 10.30 24.41
C ILE A 168 -18.78 11.33 25.42
N THR A 169 -17.47 11.36 25.69
CA THR A 169 -16.86 12.24 26.68
C THR A 169 -15.59 12.86 26.16
N GLY A 170 -15.27 14.05 26.66
CA GLY A 170 -14.09 14.77 26.25
C GLY A 170 -14.10 16.19 26.79
N GLN A 171 -13.25 17.01 26.21
CA GLN A 171 -13.16 18.43 26.53
C GLN A 171 -13.09 19.25 25.25
N ALA A 172 -13.77 20.38 25.22
CA ALA A 172 -13.71 21.31 24.09
C ALA A 172 -13.68 22.76 24.57
N ARG A 173 -13.17 23.67 23.73
CA ARG A 173 -13.25 25.12 23.94
C ARG A 173 -13.75 25.77 22.67
N ILE A 174 -14.63 26.78 22.77
CA ILE A 174 -15.17 27.50 21.61
C ILE A 174 -16.01 26.59 20.66
N TRP A 175 -16.49 25.44 21.15
CA TRP A 175 -17.32 24.49 20.39
C TRP A 175 -18.82 24.56 20.71
N TYR A 176 -19.16 25.11 21.87
CA TYR A 176 -20.51 25.12 22.41
C TYR A 176 -21.33 26.29 21.85
N PHE A 177 -22.62 26.02 21.62
CA PHE A 177 -23.66 27.03 21.51
C PHE A 177 -24.79 26.60 22.43
N GLU A 178 -25.26 27.50 23.30
CA GLU A 178 -26.24 27.17 24.36
C GLU A 178 -25.80 26.00 25.27
N GLY A 179 -24.49 25.77 25.37
CA GLY A 179 -23.90 24.70 26.19
C GLY A 179 -23.93 23.31 25.57
N THR A 180 -24.28 23.18 24.29
CA THR A 180 -24.32 21.89 23.59
C THR A 180 -23.68 21.96 22.21
N PHE A 181 -23.39 20.78 21.64
CA PHE A 181 -23.06 20.64 20.23
C PHE A 181 -23.41 19.25 19.68
N PRO A 182 -23.67 19.13 18.36
CA PRO A 182 -24.13 17.89 17.76
C PRO A 182 -23.03 16.84 17.61
N VAL A 183 -23.45 15.58 17.64
CA VAL A 183 -22.65 14.40 17.33
C VAL A 183 -23.42 13.48 16.40
N ARG A 184 -22.74 12.91 15.42
CA ARG A 184 -23.32 12.04 14.40
C ARG A 184 -22.45 10.81 14.24
N LEU A 185 -23.09 9.65 14.08
CA LEU A 185 -22.39 8.40 13.84
C LEU A 185 -22.70 7.92 12.42
N LEU A 186 -21.66 7.78 11.63
CA LEU A 186 -21.72 7.24 10.28
C LEU A 186 -21.23 5.79 10.27
N ASP A 187 -21.87 4.96 9.44
CA ASP A 187 -21.39 3.62 9.13
C ASP A 187 -20.21 3.65 8.14
N GLY A 188 -19.68 2.47 7.80
CA GLY A 188 -18.54 2.34 6.87
C GLY A 188 -18.84 2.75 5.42
N ASN A 189 -20.10 2.98 5.07
CA ASN A 189 -20.53 3.48 3.77
C ASN A 189 -20.78 5.00 3.79
N GLY A 190 -20.57 5.67 4.94
CA GLY A 190 -20.87 7.08 5.13
C GLY A 190 -22.34 7.39 5.36
N ILE A 191 -23.17 6.37 5.66
CA ILE A 191 -24.58 6.55 5.98
C ILE A 191 -24.70 6.91 7.47
N GLU A 192 -25.43 7.98 7.76
CA GLU A 192 -25.75 8.35 9.14
C GLU A 192 -26.71 7.34 9.77
N ILE A 193 -26.28 6.74 10.88
CA ILE A 193 -27.06 5.74 11.62
C ILE A 193 -27.57 6.26 12.97
N ALA A 194 -26.96 7.32 13.51
CA ALA A 194 -27.45 7.96 14.73
C ALA A 194 -26.98 9.41 14.83
N THR A 195 -27.76 10.23 15.54
CA THR A 195 -27.45 11.63 15.86
C THR A 195 -27.87 11.95 17.29
N HIS A 196 -27.09 12.77 17.98
CA HIS A 196 -27.40 13.24 19.33
C HIS A 196 -26.70 14.57 19.62
N TYR A 197 -26.82 15.05 20.85
CA TYR A 197 -26.10 16.23 21.34
C TYR A 197 -25.31 15.86 22.60
N VAL A 198 -24.11 16.40 22.73
CA VAL A 198 -23.38 16.37 24.00
C VAL A 198 -23.48 17.72 24.69
N THR A 199 -23.41 17.71 26.01
CA THR A 199 -23.65 18.89 26.86
C THR A 199 -22.39 19.24 27.64
N ALA A 200 -22.11 20.53 27.79
CA ALA A 200 -21.09 21.05 28.69
C ALA A 200 -21.38 20.65 30.14
N GLN A 201 -20.34 20.29 30.88
CA GLN A 201 -20.46 19.88 32.29
C GLN A 201 -20.21 21.05 33.27
N SER A 202 -19.82 22.22 32.76
CA SER A 202 -19.61 23.45 33.53
C SER A 202 -19.91 24.69 32.67
N ASP A 203 -19.63 25.88 33.22
CA ASP A 203 -19.72 27.14 32.48
C ASP A 203 -18.87 27.06 31.20
N TRP A 204 -19.53 27.20 30.05
CA TRP A 204 -18.96 26.96 28.72
C TRP A 204 -18.53 28.23 27.99
N MET A 205 -18.92 29.40 28.49
CA MET A 205 -18.57 30.71 27.93
C MET A 205 -17.17 31.14 28.38
N VAL A 206 -16.20 30.25 28.26
CA VAL A 206 -14.80 30.46 28.66
C VAL A 206 -13.86 30.10 27.51
N GLU A 207 -12.64 30.62 27.56
CA GLU A 207 -11.59 30.32 26.57
C GLU A 207 -10.86 29.00 26.87
N ASP A 208 -11.01 28.48 28.09
CA ASP A 208 -10.40 27.22 28.52
C ASP A 208 -11.22 26.01 28.07
N PHE A 209 -10.60 24.83 28.14
CA PHE A 209 -11.26 23.56 27.90
C PHE A 209 -12.35 23.29 28.94
N VAL A 210 -13.53 22.94 28.45
CA VAL A 210 -14.70 22.57 29.24
C VAL A 210 -15.07 21.14 28.92
N GLU A 211 -15.42 20.36 29.93
CA GLU A 211 -15.83 18.96 29.75
C GLU A 211 -17.19 18.88 29.05
N PHE A 212 -17.35 17.90 28.17
CA PHE A 212 -18.64 17.51 27.62
C PHE A 212 -18.95 16.04 27.88
N SER A 213 -20.24 15.73 27.95
CA SER A 213 -20.73 14.36 28.03
C SER A 213 -22.08 14.22 27.31
N GLY A 214 -22.33 13.04 26.76
CA GLY A 214 -23.62 12.61 26.24
C GLY A 214 -23.62 11.12 25.95
N THR A 215 -24.81 10.58 25.67
CA THR A 215 -25.00 9.15 25.41
C THR A 215 -25.72 8.98 24.09
N LEU A 216 -25.10 8.27 23.15
CA LEU A 216 -25.64 8.01 21.82
C LEU A 216 -26.16 6.58 21.72
N GLU A 217 -27.46 6.44 21.49
CA GLU A 217 -28.08 5.16 21.15
C GLU A 217 -28.05 4.95 19.63
N PHE A 218 -27.67 3.75 19.19
CA PHE A 218 -27.67 3.35 17.79
C PHE A 218 -27.96 1.85 17.63
N GLU A 219 -28.34 1.44 16.42
CA GLU A 219 -28.42 0.03 16.02
C GLU A 219 -27.11 -0.37 15.33
N ASN A 220 -26.60 -1.58 15.61
CA ASN A 220 -25.37 -2.05 14.97
C ASN A 220 -25.58 -2.18 13.44
N PRO A 221 -24.77 -1.49 12.62
CA PRO A 221 -24.85 -1.62 11.16
C PRO A 221 -24.19 -2.92 10.69
N ASP A 222 -24.40 -3.26 9.41
CA ASP A 222 -23.72 -4.40 8.77
C ASP A 222 -22.21 -4.15 8.53
N THR A 223 -21.79 -2.89 8.55
CA THR A 223 -20.38 -2.50 8.40
C THR A 223 -19.59 -2.68 9.70
N LYS A 224 -18.29 -2.99 9.59
CA LYS A 224 -17.40 -3.18 10.75
C LYS A 224 -16.65 -1.93 11.20
N LYS A 225 -16.65 -0.89 10.37
CA LYS A 225 -16.00 0.40 10.63
C LYS A 225 -17.04 1.49 10.51
N GLY A 226 -16.83 2.60 11.19
CA GLY A 226 -17.63 3.81 11.07
C GLY A 226 -16.83 5.03 11.49
N THR A 227 -17.51 6.17 11.53
CA THR A 227 -16.92 7.44 11.96
C THR A 227 -17.88 8.14 12.90
N LEU A 228 -17.43 8.44 14.11
CA LEU A 228 -18.10 9.40 14.99
C LEU A 228 -17.63 10.80 14.58
N ILE A 229 -18.56 11.65 14.18
CA ILE A 229 -18.35 13.05 13.88
C ILE A 229 -18.87 13.87 15.05
N ILE A 230 -18.01 14.68 15.62
CA ILE A 230 -18.38 15.72 16.57
C ILE A 230 -18.32 17.04 15.81
N GLU A 231 -19.43 17.76 15.74
CA GLU A 231 -19.54 19.01 14.97
C GLU A 231 -19.50 20.21 15.92
N LYS A 232 -18.82 21.28 15.51
CA LYS A 232 -18.85 22.55 16.22
C LYS A 232 -20.22 23.19 16.02
N SER A 233 -20.83 23.67 17.10
CA SER A 233 -22.10 24.39 16.97
C SER A 233 -21.92 25.70 16.21
N ASN A 234 -22.63 25.83 15.07
CA ASN A 234 -22.64 27.01 14.23
C ASN A 234 -24.06 27.58 14.06
N ALA A 235 -24.50 28.40 15.00
CA ALA A 235 -25.85 29.00 14.98
C ALA A 235 -26.10 29.95 13.78
N SER A 236 -25.05 30.37 13.08
CA SER A 236 -25.14 31.29 11.94
C SER A 236 -25.30 30.59 10.59
N ASP A 237 -25.09 29.26 10.54
CA ASP A 237 -25.12 28.44 9.33
C ASP A 237 -24.14 28.94 8.23
N LEU A 238 -23.08 29.63 8.65
CA LEU A 238 -22.02 30.12 7.76
C LEU A 238 -20.92 29.08 7.66
N SER A 239 -20.69 28.53 6.47
CA SER A 239 -19.72 27.43 6.26
C SER A 239 -18.28 27.75 6.68
N GLU A 240 -17.91 29.02 6.76
CA GLU A 240 -16.60 29.47 7.26
C GLU A 240 -16.39 29.24 8.77
N LEU A 241 -17.47 28.95 9.51
CA LEU A 241 -17.45 28.67 10.95
C LEU A 241 -17.64 27.19 11.27
N ASP A 242 -17.92 26.36 10.26
CA ASP A 242 -18.07 24.92 10.42
C ASP A 242 -16.71 24.32 10.78
N ASP A 243 -16.75 23.44 11.78
CA ASP A 243 -15.59 22.63 12.13
C ASP A 243 -16.07 21.29 12.69
N GLU A 244 -15.25 20.25 12.55
CA GLU A 244 -15.60 18.90 12.98
C GLU A 244 -14.37 18.09 13.41
N LEU A 245 -14.59 17.20 14.37
CA LEU A 245 -13.66 16.18 14.82
C LEU A 245 -14.21 14.84 14.35
N GLN A 246 -13.47 14.17 13.48
CA GLN A 246 -13.77 12.86 12.96
C GLN A 246 -12.96 11.81 13.71
N ILE A 247 -13.65 10.85 14.31
CA ILE A 247 -13.05 9.76 15.09
C ILE A 247 -13.44 8.44 14.42
N PRO A 248 -12.50 7.73 13.79
CA PRO A 248 -12.81 6.41 13.26
C PRO A 248 -13.14 5.47 14.42
N VAL A 249 -14.17 4.64 14.27
CA VAL A 249 -14.64 3.68 15.29
C VAL A 249 -14.87 2.31 14.66
N ARG A 250 -15.00 1.28 15.49
CA ARG A 250 -15.31 -0.08 15.06
C ARG A 250 -16.58 -0.55 15.74
N PHE A 251 -17.45 -1.23 15.00
CA PHE A 251 -18.64 -1.85 15.56
C PHE A 251 -18.32 -3.27 16.04
N GLU A 252 -18.94 -3.69 17.15
CA GLU A 252 -18.86 -5.07 17.66
C GLU A 252 -19.43 -6.09 16.63
#